data_AF-A0A438FY35-F1
#
_entry.id   AF-A0A438FY35-F1
#
_cell.length_a   1.000
_cell.length_b   1.000
_cell.length_c   1.000
_cell.angle_alpha   90.00
_cell.angle_beta   90.00
_cell.angle_gamma   90.00
#
_symmetry.space_group_name_H-M   'P 1'
#
loop_
_entity.id
_entity.type
_entity.pdbx_description
1 polymer ?
#
loop_
_entity_poly.entity_id
_entity_poly.type
_entity_poly.pdbx_seq_one_letter_code
_entity_poly.pdbx_strand_id
1 'polypeptide(L)'
;MIFLDAPVGTGFSYSRTAEGYNMNDTLSASQIYTFLRKWLINHPKFQKNPLYVSGDSYSGIIIPMVVQEISNGNDEGKEPKMNIQGYTIGNPVTDHFSDFNSRIEYTHRVGILSDELYEELKESCNGKYVYVDPSNVECTNNLKVYTQGTVKDWVRCNESLSYTSNVFSSVDYHRNLTKKAYRALIYSGDHDMLIPYVGTQAWIASLNLNISEDWQPWFVDGQVAGLGAGHTAPEYRPKEGFAMVYRWLAHYFL
;
A
#
# COMPACT_ATOMS: atom_id res chain seq x y z
N MET A 1 -4.72 -19.92 -0.36
CA MET A 1 -4.69 -18.49 -0.74
C MET A 1 -5.83 -18.23 -1.71
N ILE A 2 -6.42 -17.05 -1.67
CA ILE A 2 -7.45 -16.62 -2.63
C ILE A 2 -6.86 -15.41 -3.33
N PHE A 3 -6.78 -15.46 -4.66
CA PHE A 3 -6.47 -14.29 -5.49
C PHE A 3 -7.78 -13.78 -6.05
N LEU A 4 -8.09 -12.52 -5.78
CA LEU A 4 -9.35 -11.90 -6.16
C LEU A 4 -9.06 -10.77 -7.14
N ASP A 5 -9.59 -10.90 -8.35
CA ASP A 5 -9.65 -9.78 -9.29
C ASP A 5 -10.70 -8.78 -8.80
N ALA A 6 -10.25 -7.62 -8.32
CA ALA A 6 -11.10 -6.53 -7.88
C ALA A 6 -10.43 -5.19 -8.22
N PRO A 7 -11.19 -4.12 -8.51
CA PRO A 7 -12.66 -4.06 -8.60
C PRO A 7 -13.22 -4.70 -9.87
N VAL A 8 -14.54 -4.62 -10.07
CA VAL A 8 -15.21 -4.96 -11.34
C VAL A 8 -14.51 -4.26 -12.52
N GLY A 9 -14.24 -5.02 -13.58
CA GLY A 9 -13.47 -4.60 -14.76
C GLY A 9 -12.01 -5.05 -14.73
N THR A 10 -11.50 -5.47 -13.57
CA THR A 10 -10.15 -6.03 -13.44
C THR A 10 -10.13 -7.51 -13.80
N GLY A 11 -9.16 -7.93 -14.61
CA GLY A 11 -8.94 -9.34 -14.94
C GLY A 11 -10.20 -10.05 -15.43
N PHE A 12 -10.64 -11.06 -14.67
CA PHE A 12 -11.83 -11.84 -14.96
C PHE A 12 -13.12 -11.33 -14.29
N SER A 13 -13.06 -10.24 -13.52
CA SER A 13 -14.22 -9.65 -12.86
C SER A 13 -14.97 -8.70 -13.79
N TYR A 14 -16.27 -8.90 -13.98
CA TYR A 14 -17.09 -8.13 -14.92
C TYR A 14 -18.49 -7.83 -14.36
N SER A 15 -19.11 -6.76 -14.88
CA SER A 15 -20.52 -6.45 -14.66
C SER A 15 -21.34 -6.76 -15.90
N ARG A 16 -22.61 -7.13 -15.68
CA ARG A 16 -23.60 -7.31 -16.76
C ARG A 16 -24.26 -5.99 -17.19
N THR A 17 -24.07 -4.92 -16.43
CA THR A 17 -24.57 -3.57 -16.72
C THR A 17 -23.41 -2.58 -16.80
N ALA A 18 -23.57 -1.53 -17.61
CA ALA A 18 -22.54 -0.51 -17.80
C ALA A 18 -22.25 0.24 -16.49
N GLU A 19 -23.29 0.51 -15.69
CA GLU A 19 -23.19 1.23 -14.42
C GLU A 19 -22.34 0.47 -13.40
N GLY A 20 -22.31 -0.86 -13.46
CA GLY A 20 -21.52 -1.68 -12.54
C GLY A 20 -20.01 -1.58 -12.75
N TYR A 21 -19.55 -0.93 -13.83
CA TYR A 21 -18.14 -0.59 -14.03
C TYR A 21 -17.74 0.74 -13.39
N ASN A 22 -18.69 1.56 -12.92
CA ASN A 22 -18.38 2.80 -12.22
C ASN A 22 -18.00 2.49 -10.77
N MET A 23 -16.69 2.38 -10.55
CA MET A 23 -16.11 1.93 -9.28
C MET A 23 -15.38 3.06 -8.56
N ASN A 24 -15.22 2.91 -7.26
CA ASN A 24 -14.42 3.79 -6.40
C ASN A 24 -13.88 2.98 -5.20
N ASP A 25 -13.03 3.60 -4.38
CA ASP A 25 -12.33 2.91 -3.29
C ASP A 25 -13.31 2.32 -2.26
N THR A 26 -14.31 3.10 -1.85
CA THR A 26 -15.28 2.66 -0.85
C THR A 26 -16.18 1.54 -1.37
N LEU A 27 -16.64 1.64 -2.61
CA LEU A 27 -17.43 0.59 -3.25
C LEU A 27 -16.60 -0.67 -3.50
N SER A 28 -15.33 -0.52 -3.88
CA SER A 28 -14.39 -1.63 -4.07
C SER A 28 -14.18 -2.40 -2.77
N ALA A 29 -13.86 -1.71 -1.67
CA ALA A 29 -13.71 -2.33 -0.36
C ALA A 29 -14.99 -3.07 0.08
N SER A 30 -16.16 -2.45 -0.13
CA SER A 30 -17.43 -3.05 0.25
C SER A 30 -17.83 -4.26 -0.57
N GLN A 31 -17.52 -4.25 -1.87
CA GLN A 31 -17.71 -5.41 -2.74
C GLN A 31 -16.75 -6.55 -2.37
N ILE A 32 -15.50 -6.27 -2.01
CA ILE A 32 -14.55 -7.28 -1.53
C ILE A 32 -15.05 -7.90 -0.22
N TYR A 33 -15.48 -7.08 0.75
CA TYR A 33 -16.10 -7.56 2.00
C TYR A 33 -17.32 -8.46 1.72
N THR A 34 -18.20 -8.04 0.80
CA THR A 34 -19.38 -8.81 0.39
C THR A 34 -18.97 -10.13 -0.28
N PHE A 35 -17.97 -10.11 -1.15
CA PHE A 35 -17.42 -11.30 -1.79
C PHE A 35 -16.91 -12.30 -0.75
N LEU A 36 -16.06 -11.86 0.19
CA LEU A 36 -15.48 -12.73 1.22
C LEU A 36 -16.56 -13.41 2.06
N ARG A 37 -17.59 -12.67 2.46
CA ARG A 37 -18.71 -13.22 3.23
C ARG A 37 -19.50 -14.25 2.43
N LYS A 38 -19.85 -13.96 1.17
CA LYS A 38 -20.52 -14.92 0.27
C LYS A 38 -19.66 -16.14 -0.02
N TRP A 39 -18.35 -15.95 -0.18
CA TRP A 39 -17.41 -17.04 -0.41
C TRP A 39 -17.38 -17.98 0.80
N LEU A 40 -17.36 -17.47 2.03
CA LEU A 40 -17.40 -18.31 3.24
C LEU A 40 -18.72 -19.06 3.42
N ILE A 41 -19.86 -18.49 3.01
CA ILE A 41 -21.14 -19.21 2.99
C ILE A 41 -21.04 -20.45 2.08
N ASN A 42 -20.42 -20.30 0.91
CA ASN A 42 -20.25 -21.39 -0.05
C ASN A 42 -19.09 -22.35 0.29
N HIS A 43 -18.20 -21.95 1.21
CA HIS A 43 -17.03 -22.74 1.60
C HIS A 43 -16.88 -22.82 3.14
N PRO A 44 -17.89 -23.35 3.86
CA PRO A 44 -17.95 -23.31 5.33
C PRO A 44 -16.77 -24.05 6.00
N LYS A 45 -16.12 -24.98 5.31
CA LYS A 45 -14.91 -25.67 5.79
C LYS A 45 -13.75 -24.74 6.15
N PHE A 46 -13.71 -23.53 5.59
CA PHE A 46 -12.66 -22.54 5.88
C PHE A 46 -13.08 -21.52 6.95
N GLN A 47 -14.30 -21.58 7.49
CA GLN A 47 -14.82 -20.57 8.42
C GLN A 47 -13.98 -20.45 9.70
N LYS A 48 -13.37 -21.54 10.15
CA LYS A 48 -12.50 -21.54 11.35
C LYS A 48 -11.07 -21.10 11.06
N ASN A 49 -10.64 -21.06 9.79
CA ASN A 49 -9.26 -20.76 9.45
C ASN A 49 -8.93 -19.31 9.79
N PRO A 50 -7.72 -19.04 10.34
CA PRO A 50 -7.17 -17.70 10.39
C PRO A 50 -7.26 -17.02 9.02
N LEU A 51 -7.89 -15.86 8.98
CA LEU A 51 -7.98 -15.02 7.78
C LEU A 51 -6.92 -13.92 7.88
N TYR A 52 -6.17 -13.78 6.79
CA TYR A 52 -5.27 -12.66 6.55
C TYR A 52 -5.64 -12.03 5.22
N VAL A 53 -5.66 -10.69 5.17
CA VAL A 53 -5.94 -9.94 3.94
C VAL A 53 -4.65 -9.27 3.50
N SER A 54 -4.20 -9.55 2.29
CA SER A 54 -2.91 -9.08 1.78
C SER A 54 -3.06 -8.35 0.46
N GLY A 55 -2.25 -7.34 0.23
CA GLY A 55 -2.16 -6.66 -1.05
C GLY A 55 -0.84 -5.92 -1.23
N ASP A 56 -0.69 -5.29 -2.39
CA ASP A 56 0.50 -4.53 -2.77
C ASP A 56 0.07 -3.22 -3.46
N SER A 57 0.93 -2.20 -3.46
CA SER A 57 0.72 -0.95 -4.18
C SER A 57 -0.54 -0.20 -3.73
N TYR A 58 -1.45 0.12 -4.65
CA TYR A 58 -2.73 0.80 -4.36
C TYR A 58 -3.63 0.04 -3.36
N SER A 59 -3.35 -1.25 -3.13
CA SER A 59 -3.98 -2.03 -2.06
C SER A 59 -3.73 -1.44 -0.66
N GLY A 60 -2.73 -0.57 -0.49
CA GLY A 60 -2.54 0.20 0.75
C GLY A 60 -3.73 1.10 1.12
N ILE A 61 -4.55 1.50 0.15
CA ILE A 61 -5.84 2.17 0.40
C ILE A 61 -6.92 1.13 0.72
N ILE A 62 -7.04 0.12 -0.14
CA ILE A 62 -8.17 -0.83 -0.14
C ILE A 62 -8.13 -1.80 1.05
N ILE A 63 -6.98 -2.35 1.41
CA ILE A 63 -6.86 -3.44 2.39
C ILE A 63 -7.25 -2.97 3.80
N PRO A 64 -6.77 -1.82 4.32
CA PRO A 64 -7.25 -1.31 5.61
C PRO A 64 -8.76 -1.08 5.63
N MET A 65 -9.34 -0.61 4.52
CA MET A 65 -10.79 -0.42 4.41
C MET A 65 -11.53 -1.76 4.45
N VAL A 66 -11.08 -2.78 3.72
CA VAL A 66 -11.66 -4.13 3.75
C VAL A 66 -11.58 -4.72 5.15
N VAL A 67 -10.43 -4.61 5.82
CA VAL A 67 -10.26 -5.13 7.19
C VAL A 67 -11.17 -4.38 8.18
N GLN A 68 -11.35 -3.07 8.01
CA GLN A 68 -12.29 -2.29 8.81
C GLN A 68 -13.74 -2.76 8.59
N GLU A 69 -14.15 -3.02 7.35
CA GLU A 69 -15.49 -3.56 7.06
C GLU A 69 -15.69 -4.97 7.67
N ILE A 70 -14.68 -5.83 7.60
CA ILE A 70 -14.69 -7.14 8.26
C ILE A 70 -14.85 -6.97 9.78
N SER A 71 -14.07 -6.08 10.39
CA SER A 71 -14.14 -5.79 11.82
C SER A 71 -15.52 -5.30 12.22
N ASN A 72 -16.06 -4.30 11.52
CA ASN A 72 -17.37 -3.73 11.81
C ASN A 72 -18.46 -4.78 11.65
N GLY A 73 -18.42 -5.58 10.59
CA GLY A 73 -19.37 -6.66 10.38
C GLY A 73 -19.32 -7.74 11.47
N ASN A 74 -18.13 -8.04 11.99
CA ASN A 74 -17.97 -8.95 13.13
C ASN A 74 -18.53 -8.35 14.43
N ASP A 75 -18.28 -7.07 14.70
CA ASP A 75 -18.78 -6.35 15.88
C ASP A 75 -20.32 -6.25 15.86
N GLU A 76 -20.90 -6.09 14.66
CA GLU A 76 -22.35 -6.07 14.42
C GLU A 76 -22.99 -7.47 14.45
N GLY A 77 -22.21 -8.55 14.64
CA GLY A 77 -22.73 -9.92 14.69
C GLY A 77 -23.19 -10.47 13.34
N LYS A 78 -22.70 -9.93 12.22
CA LYS A 78 -23.02 -10.46 10.88
C LYS A 78 -22.39 -11.84 10.67
N GLU A 79 -23.17 -12.80 10.20
CA GLU A 79 -22.73 -14.16 9.88
C GLU A 79 -22.41 -14.37 8.37
N PRO A 80 -21.53 -15.31 7.99
CA PRO A 80 -20.59 -16.01 8.87
C PRO A 80 -19.54 -15.05 9.46
N LYS A 81 -19.23 -15.20 10.76
CA LYS A 81 -18.12 -14.46 11.37
C LYS A 81 -16.80 -14.79 10.66
N MET A 82 -16.03 -13.76 10.33
CA MET A 82 -14.72 -13.90 9.69
C MET A 82 -13.61 -13.90 10.75
N ASN A 83 -12.81 -14.97 10.80
CA ASN A 83 -11.71 -15.12 11.76
C ASN A 83 -10.46 -14.31 11.36
N ILE A 84 -10.62 -13.00 11.19
CA ILE A 84 -9.55 -12.07 10.82
C ILE A 84 -8.49 -11.98 11.93
N GLN A 85 -7.23 -12.21 11.57
CA GLN A 85 -6.08 -12.18 12.47
C GLN A 85 -5.12 -11.03 12.14
N GLY A 86 -5.11 -10.56 10.90
CA GLY A 86 -4.21 -9.50 10.48
C GLY A 86 -4.27 -9.20 8.99
N TYR A 87 -3.42 -8.28 8.56
CA TYR A 87 -3.28 -7.91 7.17
C TYR A 87 -1.83 -7.55 6.83
N THR A 88 -1.49 -7.67 5.55
CA THR A 88 -0.15 -7.34 5.06
C THR A 88 -0.25 -6.44 3.85
N ILE A 89 0.53 -5.37 3.80
CA ILE A 89 0.59 -4.52 2.61
C ILE A 89 2.05 -4.28 2.21
N GLY A 90 2.35 -4.60 0.95
CA GLY A 90 3.64 -4.38 0.31
C GLY A 90 3.64 -3.08 -0.47
N ASN A 91 4.73 -2.31 -0.37
CA ASN A 91 4.95 -1.05 -1.08
C ASN A 91 3.67 -0.20 -1.17
N PRO A 92 3.01 0.14 -0.04
CA PRO A 92 1.63 0.59 -0.09
C PRO A 92 1.48 2.08 -0.41
N VAL A 93 0.54 2.44 -1.29
CA VAL A 93 -0.03 3.79 -1.28
C VAL A 93 -0.94 3.88 -0.07
N THR A 94 -0.61 4.76 0.88
CA THR A 94 -1.37 4.95 2.12
C THR A 94 -1.73 6.41 2.33
N ASP A 95 -0.87 7.35 1.97
CA ASP A 95 -1.14 8.79 1.98
C ASP A 95 -0.61 9.41 0.70
N HIS A 96 -1.51 9.74 -0.23
CA HIS A 96 -1.13 10.20 -1.58
C HIS A 96 -0.16 11.38 -1.54
N PHE A 97 -0.38 12.32 -0.62
CA PHE A 97 0.52 13.46 -0.49
C PHE A 97 1.89 13.02 0.02
N SER A 98 1.99 12.36 1.18
CA SER A 98 3.25 11.96 1.78
C SER A 98 4.04 10.99 0.89
N ASP A 99 3.37 9.99 0.32
CA ASP A 99 4.02 8.94 -0.48
C ASP A 99 4.64 9.54 -1.75
N PHE A 100 3.89 10.37 -2.49
CA PHE A 100 4.41 10.98 -3.71
C PHE A 100 5.36 12.14 -3.47
N ASN A 101 5.15 12.91 -2.40
CA ASN A 101 6.08 13.98 -2.01
C ASN A 101 7.46 13.42 -1.66
N SER A 102 7.51 12.21 -1.10
CA SER A 102 8.76 11.55 -0.71
C SER A 102 9.66 11.14 -1.88
N ARG A 103 9.16 11.13 -3.12
CA ARG A 103 9.94 10.72 -4.32
C ARG A 103 11.16 11.60 -4.58
N ILE A 104 11.05 12.91 -4.36
CA ILE A 104 12.17 13.84 -4.57
C ILE A 104 13.26 13.60 -3.53
N GLU A 105 12.89 13.44 -2.26
CA GLU A 105 13.84 13.08 -1.21
C GLU A 105 14.50 11.72 -1.47
N TYR A 106 13.70 10.73 -1.87
CA TYR A 106 14.22 9.40 -2.18
C TYR A 106 15.22 9.42 -3.34
N THR A 107 14.88 10.08 -4.46
CA THR A 107 15.78 10.18 -5.63
C THR A 107 17.09 10.87 -5.31
N HIS A 108 17.08 11.84 -4.40
CA HIS A 108 18.30 12.43 -3.84
C HIS A 108 19.11 11.42 -3.02
N ARG A 109 18.47 10.70 -2.08
CA ARG A 109 19.12 9.68 -1.23
C ARG A 109 19.81 8.57 -2.02
N VAL A 110 19.29 8.21 -3.19
CA VAL A 110 19.87 7.16 -4.04
C VAL A 110 20.79 7.71 -5.14
N GLY A 111 21.11 9.00 -5.12
CA GLY A 111 22.08 9.62 -6.05
C GLY A 111 21.58 9.79 -7.49
N ILE A 112 20.26 9.76 -7.71
CA ILE A 112 19.64 10.05 -9.01
C ILE A 112 19.48 11.56 -9.21
N LEU A 113 19.12 12.27 -8.14
CA LEU A 113 18.95 13.72 -8.13
C LEU A 113 20.23 14.39 -7.61
N SER A 114 20.74 15.40 -8.31
CA SER A 114 21.92 16.16 -7.86
C SER A 114 21.62 16.98 -6.60
N ASP A 115 22.64 17.21 -5.76
CA ASP A 115 22.52 18.05 -4.56
C ASP A 115 22.02 19.46 -4.89
N GLU A 116 22.52 20.05 -5.98
CA GLU A 116 22.13 21.37 -6.46
C GLU A 116 20.63 21.43 -6.77
N LEU A 117 20.12 20.53 -7.61
CA LEU A 117 18.71 20.52 -7.99
C LEU A 117 17.80 20.14 -6.80
N TYR A 118 18.29 19.29 -5.88
CA TYR A 118 17.54 18.95 -4.67
C TYR A 118 17.34 20.16 -3.75
N GLU A 119 18.39 20.92 -3.45
CA GLU A 119 18.26 22.12 -2.61
C GLU A 119 17.43 23.21 -3.32
N GLU A 120 17.60 23.41 -4.63
CA GLU A 120 16.75 24.30 -5.43
C GLU A 120 15.27 23.92 -5.34
N LEU A 121 14.93 22.64 -5.51
CA LEU A 121 13.56 22.13 -5.40
C LEU A 121 13.01 22.35 -4.00
N LYS A 122 13.79 22.01 -2.98
CA LYS A 122 13.39 22.12 -1.58
C LYS A 122 13.11 23.56 -1.17
N GLU A 123 13.95 24.50 -1.59
CA GLU A 123 13.77 25.93 -1.34
C GLU A 123 12.58 26.49 -2.15
N SER A 124 12.62 26.34 -3.48
CA SER A 124 11.60 26.92 -4.37
C SER A 124 10.19 26.37 -4.11
N CYS A 125 10.07 25.08 -3.77
CA CYS A 125 8.79 24.41 -3.52
C CYS A 125 8.43 24.29 -2.02
N ASN A 126 9.26 24.82 -1.11
CA ASN A 126 9.08 24.67 0.35
C ASN A 126 8.87 23.21 0.78
N GLY A 127 9.60 22.28 0.14
CA GLY A 127 9.50 20.84 0.40
C GLY A 127 8.16 20.18 0.01
N LYS A 128 7.30 20.86 -0.77
CA LYS A 128 5.99 20.35 -1.23
C LYS A 128 5.95 20.25 -2.74
N TYR A 129 5.88 19.04 -3.28
CA TYR A 129 6.09 18.76 -4.70
C TYR A 129 4.86 18.22 -5.44
N VAL A 130 3.80 17.86 -4.71
CA VAL A 130 2.58 17.24 -5.27
C VAL A 130 1.54 18.29 -5.69
N TYR A 131 1.17 19.17 -4.76
CA TYR A 131 0.18 20.24 -4.98
C TYR A 131 0.89 21.59 -4.97
N VAL A 132 1.62 21.89 -6.03
CA VAL A 132 2.37 23.14 -6.18
C VAL A 132 1.50 24.26 -6.71
N ASP A 133 1.75 25.48 -6.22
CA ASP A 133 1.12 26.69 -6.76
C ASP A 133 1.59 26.91 -8.20
N PRO A 134 0.69 26.89 -9.21
CA PRO A 134 1.08 27.10 -10.60
C PRO A 134 1.69 28.48 -10.87
N SER A 135 1.47 29.46 -10.00
CA SER A 135 2.06 30.80 -10.08
C SER A 135 3.50 30.86 -9.56
N ASN A 136 3.94 29.84 -8.81
CA ASN A 136 5.34 29.69 -8.40
C ASN A 136 6.16 29.16 -9.58
N VAL A 137 6.60 30.08 -10.43
CA VAL A 137 7.33 29.79 -11.67
C VAL A 137 8.64 29.06 -11.40
N GLU A 138 9.34 29.41 -10.32
CA GLU A 138 10.62 28.81 -9.95
C GLU A 138 10.45 27.33 -9.60
N CYS A 139 9.58 27.01 -8.64
CA CYS A 139 9.27 25.62 -8.28
C CYS A 139 8.76 24.82 -9.49
N THR A 140 7.88 25.42 -10.30
CA THR A 140 7.32 24.77 -11.49
C THR A 140 8.40 24.46 -12.53
N ASN A 141 9.39 25.33 -12.71
CA ASN A 141 10.51 25.09 -13.63
C ASN A 141 11.46 24.02 -13.10
N ASN A 142 11.81 24.06 -11.81
CA ASN A 142 12.68 23.05 -11.20
C ASN A 142 12.04 21.65 -11.25
N LEU A 143 10.72 21.56 -11.03
CA LEU A 143 9.97 20.30 -11.21
C LEU A 143 9.94 19.82 -12.67
N LYS A 144 9.92 20.73 -13.64
CA LYS A 144 10.06 20.35 -15.06
C LYS A 144 11.43 19.77 -15.36
N VAL A 145 12.51 20.34 -14.79
CA VAL A 145 13.86 19.81 -14.94
C VAL A 145 13.94 18.39 -14.34
N TYR A 146 13.43 18.22 -13.12
CA TYR A 146 13.33 16.90 -12.47
C TYR A 146 12.58 15.88 -13.35
N THR A 147 11.39 16.22 -13.84
CA THR A 147 10.58 15.30 -14.66
C THR A 147 11.16 15.01 -16.04
N GLN A 148 11.88 15.95 -16.66
CA GLN A 148 12.58 15.71 -17.93
C GLN A 148 13.70 14.67 -17.79
N GLY A 149 14.33 14.57 -16.62
CA GLY A 149 15.33 13.55 -16.31
C GLY A 149 14.77 12.15 -16.01
N THR A 150 13.44 11.99 -15.91
CA THR A 150 12.79 10.71 -15.60
C THR A 150 12.21 10.04 -16.84
N VAL A 151 12.21 8.69 -16.87
CA VAL A 151 11.57 7.91 -17.95
C VAL A 151 10.06 8.16 -17.91
N LYS A 152 9.50 8.67 -19.02
CA LYS A 152 8.11 9.13 -19.09
C LYS A 152 7.10 8.01 -19.38
N ASP A 153 7.53 6.93 -20.02
CA ASP A 153 6.62 5.96 -20.63
C ASP A 153 6.89 4.54 -20.14
N TRP A 154 6.13 4.11 -19.13
CA TRP A 154 5.96 2.70 -18.86
C TRP A 154 4.53 2.44 -18.38
N VAL A 155 3.74 1.75 -19.21
CA VAL A 155 2.33 1.46 -18.95
C VAL A 155 2.18 -0.05 -18.74
N ARG A 156 2.16 -0.50 -17.49
CA ARG A 156 1.88 -1.91 -17.10
C ARG A 156 0.41 -2.14 -16.77
N CYS A 157 -0.30 -1.11 -16.30
CA CYS A 157 -1.69 -1.21 -15.84
C CYS A 157 -2.67 -0.63 -16.86
N ASN A 158 -3.88 -1.20 -16.93
CA ASN A 158 -4.95 -0.67 -17.76
C ASN A 158 -5.58 0.56 -17.09
N GLU A 159 -5.25 1.75 -17.56
CA GLU A 159 -5.79 3.01 -17.04
C GLU A 159 -7.20 3.34 -17.59
N SER A 160 -7.78 2.47 -18.42
CA SER A 160 -9.09 2.68 -19.05
C SER A 160 -10.28 2.33 -18.15
N LEU A 161 -10.03 1.89 -16.91
CA LEU A 161 -11.10 1.55 -15.97
C LEU A 161 -11.82 2.82 -15.50
N SER A 162 -13.15 2.80 -15.47
CA SER A 162 -13.98 3.86 -14.87
C SER A 162 -13.88 3.79 -13.34
N TYR A 163 -12.74 4.21 -12.80
CA TYR A 163 -12.42 4.13 -11.38
C TYR A 163 -12.12 5.51 -10.79
N THR A 164 -12.85 5.87 -9.75
CA THR A 164 -12.63 7.12 -8.99
C THR A 164 -11.87 6.82 -7.71
N SER A 165 -10.63 7.31 -7.61
CA SER A 165 -9.85 7.33 -6.36
C SER A 165 -10.42 8.39 -5.42
N ASN A 166 -11.38 8.02 -4.57
CA ASN A 166 -12.08 8.93 -3.66
C ASN A 166 -11.52 8.95 -2.23
N VAL A 167 -10.54 8.09 -1.92
CA VAL A 167 -9.84 8.05 -0.63
C VAL A 167 -8.38 8.43 -0.81
N PHE A 168 -8.00 9.61 -0.32
CA PHE A 168 -6.65 10.15 -0.46
C PHE A 168 -5.66 9.64 0.61
N SER A 169 -6.18 9.15 1.74
CA SER A 169 -5.37 8.66 2.84
C SER A 169 -6.09 7.54 3.58
N SER A 170 -5.43 6.40 3.77
CA SER A 170 -5.93 5.27 4.56
C SER A 170 -5.31 5.21 5.98
N VAL A 171 -4.49 6.19 6.36
CA VAL A 171 -3.82 6.27 7.67
C VAL A 171 -4.82 6.17 8.83
N ASP A 172 -5.99 6.80 8.71
CA ASP A 172 -7.02 6.74 9.76
C ASP A 172 -7.67 5.35 9.90
N TYR A 173 -7.74 4.58 8.81
CA TYR A 173 -8.15 3.17 8.90
C TYR A 173 -7.10 2.37 9.65
N HIS A 174 -5.81 2.56 9.38
CA HIS A 174 -4.74 1.94 10.17
C HIS A 174 -4.85 2.34 11.66
N ARG A 175 -5.08 3.62 11.97
CA ARG A 175 -5.26 4.14 13.33
C ARG A 175 -6.47 3.55 14.05
N ASN A 176 -7.54 3.22 13.32
CA ASN A 176 -8.70 2.53 13.90
C ASN A 176 -8.39 1.05 14.15
N LEU A 177 -7.70 0.40 13.22
CA LEU A 177 -7.33 -1.00 13.32
C LEU A 177 -6.28 -1.28 14.41
N THR A 178 -5.43 -0.31 14.77
CA THR A 178 -4.50 -0.45 15.89
C THR A 178 -5.19 -0.58 17.25
N LYS A 179 -6.48 -0.19 17.35
CA LYS A 179 -7.32 -0.38 18.55
C LYS A 179 -7.93 -1.79 18.62
N LYS A 180 -7.72 -2.62 17.59
CA LYS A 180 -8.19 -4.00 17.50
C LYS A 180 -7.02 -4.96 17.73
N ALA A 181 -7.33 -6.23 18.00
CA ALA A 181 -6.32 -7.27 18.20
C ALA A 181 -5.77 -7.86 16.88
N TYR A 182 -5.61 -7.03 15.85
CA TYR A 182 -5.12 -7.46 14.53
C TYR A 182 -3.65 -7.10 14.37
N ARG A 183 -2.88 -8.02 13.79
CA ARG A 183 -1.49 -7.76 13.42
C ARG A 183 -1.42 -7.12 12.02
N ALA A 184 -0.56 -6.15 11.83
CA ALA A 184 -0.27 -5.55 10.53
C ALA A 184 1.21 -5.79 10.17
N LEU A 185 1.49 -6.18 8.93
CA LEU A 185 2.84 -6.13 8.37
C LEU A 185 2.88 -5.19 7.19
N ILE A 186 3.72 -4.18 7.32
CA ILE A 186 4.00 -3.22 6.28
C ILE A 186 5.43 -3.48 5.84
N TYR A 187 5.63 -3.69 4.55
CA TYR A 187 6.96 -3.88 3.99
C TYR A 187 7.08 -3.07 2.70
N SER A 188 8.28 -2.58 2.42
CA SER A 188 8.57 -1.85 1.18
C SER A 188 9.89 -2.35 0.62
N GLY A 189 9.93 -2.64 -0.67
CA GLY A 189 11.18 -2.76 -1.40
C GLY A 189 11.93 -1.42 -1.37
N ASP A 190 13.18 -1.46 -0.94
CA ASP A 190 14.05 -0.30 -0.77
C ASP A 190 14.46 0.37 -2.08
N HIS A 191 14.27 -0.30 -3.22
CA HIS A 191 14.54 0.22 -4.57
C HIS A 191 13.26 0.72 -5.28
N ASP A 192 12.11 0.71 -4.62
CA ASP A 192 10.86 1.19 -5.23
C ASP A 192 10.80 2.72 -5.31
N MET A 193 10.92 3.24 -6.53
CA MET A 193 10.77 4.66 -6.82
C MET A 193 9.31 5.11 -6.98
N LEU A 194 8.38 4.18 -7.24
CA LEU A 194 6.96 4.51 -7.38
C LEU A 194 6.38 4.86 -6.02
N ILE A 195 6.68 4.06 -5.00
CA ILE A 195 6.22 4.26 -3.63
C ILE A 195 7.43 4.06 -2.70
N PRO A 196 8.26 5.11 -2.54
CA PRO A 196 9.46 5.02 -1.73
C PRO A 196 9.16 4.63 -0.28
N TYR A 197 9.99 3.76 0.28
CA TYR A 197 9.86 3.31 1.67
C TYR A 197 9.89 4.49 2.68
N VAL A 198 10.50 5.61 2.32
CA VAL A 198 10.54 6.84 3.15
C VAL A 198 9.14 7.43 3.38
N GLY A 199 8.26 7.36 2.37
CA GLY A 199 6.84 7.74 2.52
C GLY A 199 6.12 6.78 3.46
N THR A 200 6.39 5.48 3.31
CA THR A 200 5.88 4.44 4.21
C THR A 200 6.30 4.68 5.67
N GLN A 201 7.58 4.98 5.90
CA GLN A 201 8.10 5.29 7.23
C GLN A 201 7.44 6.55 7.82
N ALA A 202 7.24 7.59 7.00
CA ALA A 202 6.64 8.85 7.45
C ALA A 202 5.21 8.67 7.97
N TRP A 203 4.35 7.96 7.22
CA TRP A 203 2.97 7.76 7.69
C TRP A 203 2.91 6.79 8.87
N ILE A 204 3.76 5.76 8.94
CA ILE A 204 3.83 4.88 10.12
C ILE A 204 4.21 5.70 11.37
N ALA A 205 5.20 6.58 11.25
CA ALA A 205 5.59 7.46 12.35
C ALA A 205 4.42 8.37 12.79
N SER A 206 3.58 8.83 11.86
CA SER A 206 2.38 9.63 12.16
C SER A 206 1.31 8.90 12.99
N LEU A 207 1.36 7.57 13.06
CA LEU A 207 0.46 6.81 13.93
C LEU A 207 0.79 6.98 15.41
N ASN A 208 2.02 7.40 15.74
CA ASN A 208 2.50 7.62 17.10
C ASN A 208 2.28 6.39 18.01
N LEU A 209 2.66 5.21 17.51
CA LEU A 209 2.57 3.95 18.24
C LEU A 209 3.78 3.79 19.18
N ASN A 210 3.60 3.03 20.26
CA ASN A 210 4.71 2.66 21.14
C ASN A 210 5.66 1.71 20.41
N ILE A 211 6.94 2.06 20.38
CA ILE A 211 8.00 1.21 19.86
C ILE A 211 8.28 0.12 20.90
N SER A 212 8.03 -1.13 20.54
CA SER A 212 8.38 -2.28 21.39
C SER A 212 9.83 -2.69 21.23
N GLU A 213 10.36 -2.59 20.01
CA GLU A 213 11.72 -2.97 19.62
C GLU A 213 12.22 -1.99 18.57
N ASP A 214 13.49 -1.60 18.65
CA ASP A 214 14.14 -0.74 17.67
C ASP A 214 14.31 -1.46 16.33
N TRP A 215 14.41 -0.70 15.23
CA TRP A 215 14.66 -1.26 13.90
C TRP A 215 15.96 -2.07 13.88
N GLN A 216 15.85 -3.34 13.48
CA GLN A 216 16.98 -4.25 13.34
C GLN A 216 17.08 -4.81 11.92
N PRO A 217 18.30 -5.12 11.44
CA PRO A 217 18.45 -5.94 10.26
C PRO A 217 17.92 -7.35 10.54
N TRP A 218 17.27 -7.93 9.56
CA TRP A 218 16.84 -9.32 9.59
C TRP A 218 17.57 -10.12 8.52
N PHE A 219 17.70 -11.43 8.77
CA PHE A 219 18.59 -12.28 8.01
C PHE A 219 17.88 -13.48 7.40
N VAL A 220 18.29 -13.84 6.19
CA VAL A 220 17.95 -15.12 5.53
C VAL A 220 19.26 -15.76 5.11
N ASP A 221 19.52 -16.97 5.60
CA ASP A 221 20.76 -17.74 5.36
C ASP A 221 22.05 -16.93 5.63
N GLY A 222 22.06 -16.16 6.72
CA GLY A 222 23.22 -15.37 7.14
C GLY A 222 23.48 -14.10 6.33
N GLN A 223 22.59 -13.73 5.41
CA GLN A 223 22.64 -12.48 4.63
C GLN A 223 21.53 -11.53 5.07
N VAL A 224 21.80 -10.23 5.04
CA VAL A 224 20.78 -9.19 5.31
C VAL A 224 19.72 -9.25 4.21
N ALA A 225 18.46 -9.44 4.60
CA ALA A 225 17.36 -9.70 3.67
C ALA A 225 16.54 -8.44 3.30
N GLY A 226 16.79 -7.31 3.97
CA GLY A 226 16.02 -6.07 3.80
C GLY A 226 16.43 -5.17 2.63
N LEU A 227 17.26 -5.63 1.68
CA LEU A 227 17.84 -4.77 0.62
C LEU A 227 17.69 -5.31 -0.82
N GLY A 228 17.59 -4.40 -1.78
CA GLY A 228 17.59 -4.63 -3.22
C GLY A 228 16.28 -5.16 -3.82
N ALA A 229 15.12 -4.78 -3.28
CA ALA A 229 13.81 -5.16 -3.81
C ALA A 229 13.07 -3.96 -4.42
N GLY A 230 12.41 -4.14 -5.56
CA GLY A 230 11.59 -3.11 -6.21
C GLY A 230 10.13 -3.09 -5.70
N HIS A 231 9.24 -2.50 -6.49
CA HIS A 231 7.82 -2.30 -6.16
C HIS A 231 7.09 -3.58 -5.75
N THR A 232 7.22 -4.64 -6.55
CA THR A 232 6.72 -5.98 -6.23
C THR A 232 7.79 -6.76 -5.48
N ALA A 233 8.08 -6.40 -4.23
CA ALA A 233 9.27 -6.90 -3.51
C ALA A 233 9.46 -8.44 -3.55
N PRO A 234 8.41 -9.29 -3.40
CA PRO A 234 8.55 -10.74 -3.53
C PRO A 234 8.88 -11.24 -4.94
N GLU A 235 8.70 -10.44 -6.00
CA GLU A 235 9.12 -10.78 -7.37
C GLU A 235 10.66 -10.68 -7.50
N TYR A 236 11.24 -9.63 -6.93
CA TYR A 236 12.70 -9.39 -6.98
C TYR A 236 13.47 -10.24 -5.97
N ARG A 237 12.87 -10.48 -4.79
CA ARG A 237 13.46 -11.21 -3.66
C ARG A 237 12.52 -12.31 -3.17
N PRO A 238 12.26 -13.37 -3.98
CA PRO A 238 11.24 -14.37 -3.67
C PRO A 238 11.55 -15.19 -2.41
N LYS A 239 12.83 -15.47 -2.16
CA LYS A 239 13.27 -16.24 -0.99
C LYS A 239 13.05 -15.45 0.29
N GLU A 240 13.45 -14.19 0.29
CA GLU A 240 13.29 -13.26 1.41
C GLU A 240 11.81 -12.95 1.62
N GLY A 241 11.05 -12.67 0.55
CA GLY A 241 9.61 -12.46 0.62
C GLY A 241 8.86 -13.66 1.23
N PHE A 242 9.22 -14.89 0.83
CA PHE A 242 8.67 -16.09 1.45
C PHE A 242 9.04 -16.21 2.93
N ALA A 243 10.32 -16.01 3.28
CA ALA A 243 10.80 -16.09 4.66
C ALA A 243 10.08 -15.07 5.57
N MET A 244 9.88 -13.84 5.09
CA MET A 244 9.15 -12.78 5.78
C MET A 244 7.70 -13.18 6.06
N VAL A 245 6.96 -13.61 5.03
CA VAL A 245 5.55 -14.02 5.20
C VAL A 245 5.43 -15.28 6.07
N TYR A 246 6.36 -16.22 5.94
CA TYR A 246 6.39 -17.42 6.77
C TYR A 246 6.60 -17.10 8.26
N ARG A 247 7.60 -16.28 8.59
CA ARG A 247 7.88 -15.84 9.97
C ARG A 247 6.70 -15.07 10.54
N TRP A 248 6.11 -14.17 9.74
CA TRP A 248 4.90 -13.45 10.11
C TRP A 248 3.81 -14.43 10.55
N LEU A 249 3.46 -15.40 9.69
CA LEU A 249 2.32 -16.33 9.89
C LEU A 249 2.55 -17.28 11.06
N ALA A 250 3.81 -17.63 11.31
CA ALA A 250 4.20 -18.46 12.43
C ALA A 250 4.34 -17.69 13.76
N HIS A 251 4.07 -16.39 13.79
CA HIS A 251 4.25 -15.52 14.97
C HIS A 251 5.71 -15.47 15.47
N TYR A 252 6.68 -15.67 14.58
CA TYR A 252 8.09 -15.43 14.88
C TYR A 252 8.44 -13.97 14.64
N PHE A 253 9.39 -13.46 15.43
CA PHE A 253 10.03 -12.17 15.18
C PHE A 253 10.77 -12.22 13.83
N LEU A 254 10.72 -11.11 13.09
CA LEU A 254 11.32 -11.00 11.75
C LEU A 254 12.83 -10.83 11.83
#